data_AF-A0A1H1H4X9-F1
#
_entry.id   AF-A0A1H1H4X9-F1
#
_cell.length_a   1.000
_cell.length_b   1.000
_cell.length_c   1.000
_cell.angle_alpha   90.00
_cell.angle_beta   90.00
_cell.angle_gamma   90.00
#
_symmetry.space_group_name_H-M   'P 1'
#
loop_
_entity.id
_entity.type
_entity.pdbx_description
1 polymer ?
#
loop_
_entity_poly.entity_id
_entity_poly.type
_entity_poly.pdbx_seq_one_letter_code
_entity_poly.pdbx_strand_id
1 'polypeptide(L)'
;MANEEHTKLETEMSIPSPSQVLEYFEEACFELGLSRTALGQESVGYSKLHKNLSDGCDIRLSTLRGLVNFVNARKTPAKCVMQGH
;
A
#
# COMPACT_ATOMS: atom_id res chain seq x y z
N MET A 1 8.11 -1.05 -44.99
CA MET A 1 9.05 -0.44 -44.03
C MET A 1 8.21 0.24 -42.96
N ALA A 2 8.39 -0.18 -41.69
CA ALA A 2 7.91 0.37 -40.42
C ALA A 2 6.43 0.81 -40.35
N ASN A 3 5.58 0.23 -39.52
CA ASN A 3 5.73 0.31 -38.07
C ASN A 3 5.11 -0.92 -37.38
N GLU A 4 5.95 -1.91 -37.09
CA GLU A 4 5.71 -2.90 -36.06
C GLU A 4 5.69 -2.22 -34.68
N GLU A 5 4.94 -2.83 -33.76
CA GLU A 5 5.00 -2.63 -32.30
C GLU A 5 4.63 -1.25 -31.73
N HIS A 6 3.32 -1.04 -31.55
CA HIS A 6 2.82 -0.40 -30.32
C HIS A 6 2.07 -1.45 -29.48
N THR A 7 2.73 -2.58 -29.23
CA THR A 7 2.24 -3.63 -28.33
C THR A 7 3.09 -3.58 -27.06
N LYS A 8 2.83 -2.62 -26.16
CA LYS A 8 3.31 -2.63 -24.76
C LYS A 8 2.87 -1.34 -24.07
N LEU A 9 1.70 -1.39 -23.47
CA LEU A 9 1.11 -0.49 -22.46
C LEU A 9 -0.38 -0.87 -22.51
N GLU A 10 -0.99 -1.51 -21.53
CA GLU A 10 -0.80 -1.47 -20.08
C GLU A 10 -1.30 -2.80 -19.54
N THR A 11 -0.61 -3.37 -18.56
CA THR A 11 -1.18 -4.42 -17.69
C THR A 11 -2.58 -3.96 -17.30
N GLU A 12 -3.63 -4.73 -17.67
CA GLU A 12 -4.99 -4.47 -17.20
C GLU A 12 -4.92 -4.32 -15.67
N MET A 13 -4.93 -3.07 -15.18
CA MET A 13 -4.96 -2.78 -13.76
C MET A 13 -6.36 -3.18 -13.29
N SER A 14 -6.49 -4.46 -13.00
CA SER A 14 -7.70 -5.01 -12.40
C SER A 14 -7.85 -4.36 -11.03
N ILE A 15 -9.01 -3.74 -10.80
CA ILE A 15 -9.33 -3.15 -9.50
C ILE A 15 -9.30 -4.30 -8.48
N PRO A 16 -8.49 -4.21 -7.41
CA PRO A 16 -8.41 -5.29 -6.43
C PRO A 16 -9.76 -5.45 -5.75
N SER A 17 -10.19 -6.70 -5.61
CA SER A 17 -11.33 -7.06 -4.77
C SER A 17 -11.08 -6.71 -3.31
N PRO A 18 -12.12 -6.52 -2.49
CA PRO A 18 -11.96 -6.26 -1.05
C PRO A 18 -11.06 -7.28 -0.34
N SER A 19 -11.15 -8.56 -0.72
CA SER A 19 -10.30 -9.62 -0.18
C SER A 19 -8.82 -9.41 -0.50
N GLN A 20 -8.50 -9.01 -1.74
CA GLN A 20 -7.12 -8.71 -2.14
C GLN A 20 -6.58 -7.49 -1.39
N VAL A 21 -7.41 -6.47 -1.15
CA VAL A 21 -6.99 -5.31 -0.35
C VAL A 21 -6.67 -5.73 1.09
N LEU A 22 -7.44 -6.65 1.67
CA LEU A 22 -7.14 -7.21 2.98
C LEU A 22 -5.84 -8.03 2.98
N GLU A 23 -5.60 -8.86 1.95
CA GLU A 23 -4.35 -9.61 1.80
C GLU A 23 -3.14 -8.66 1.76
N TYR A 24 -3.19 -7.59 0.95
CA TYR A 24 -2.13 -6.58 0.90
C TYR A 24 -1.92 -5.88 2.24
N PHE A 25 -2.99 -5.66 3.00
CA PHE A 25 -2.90 -5.09 4.34
C PHE A 25 -2.18 -6.03 5.32
N GLU A 26 -2.47 -7.34 5.26
CA GLU A 26 -1.81 -8.35 6.09
C GLU A 26 -0.34 -8.54 5.71
N GLU A 27 -0.03 -8.53 4.40
CA GLU A 27 1.35 -8.55 3.91
C GLU A 27 2.14 -7.35 4.43
N ALA A 28 1.58 -6.14 4.36
CA ALA A 28 2.22 -4.95 4.90
C ALA A 28 2.44 -5.03 6.42
N CYS A 29 1.52 -5.66 7.18
CA CYS A 29 1.72 -5.92 8.60
C CYS A 29 2.93 -6.84 8.83
N PHE A 30 3.03 -7.93 8.06
CA PHE A 30 4.12 -8.89 8.17
C PHE A 30 5.48 -8.27 7.80
N GLU A 31 5.55 -7.57 6.67
CA GLU A 31 6.78 -6.94 6.18
C GLU A 31 7.31 -5.87 7.13
N LEU A 32 6.43 -5.12 7.79
CA LEU A 32 6.81 -4.05 8.70
C LEU A 32 6.93 -4.50 10.16
N GLY A 33 6.59 -5.76 10.47
CA GLY A 33 6.57 -6.27 11.84
C GLY A 33 5.55 -5.56 12.74
N LEU A 34 4.43 -5.08 12.16
CA LEU A 34 3.39 -4.33 12.86
C LEU A 34 2.14 -5.19 13.07
N SER A 35 1.46 -4.97 14.20
CA SER A 35 0.10 -5.49 14.36
C SER A 35 -0.89 -4.74 13.47
N ARG A 36 -2.02 -5.38 13.12
CA ARG A 36 -3.11 -4.76 12.34
C ARG A 36 -3.59 -3.43 12.92
N THR A 37 -3.67 -3.36 14.24
CA THR A 37 -4.06 -2.14 14.97
C THR A 37 -2.99 -1.07 14.83
N ALA A 38 -1.71 -1.44 14.97
CA ALA A 38 -0.59 -0.50 14.85
C ALA A 38 -0.47 0.05 13.43
N LEU A 39 -0.57 -0.81 12.41
CA LEU A 39 -0.50 -0.35 11.01
C LEU A 39 -1.60 0.67 10.70
N GLY A 40 -2.84 0.40 11.09
CA GLY A 40 -3.94 1.35 10.89
C GLY A 40 -3.77 2.66 11.69
N GLN A 41 -3.29 2.57 12.93
CA GLN A 41 -3.07 3.74 13.78
C GLN A 41 -1.91 4.62 13.27
N GLU A 42 -0.77 4.02 12.91
CA GLU A 42 0.43 4.74 12.50
C GLU A 42 0.33 5.30 11.08
N SER A 43 -0.37 4.61 10.18
CA SER A 43 -0.48 5.06 8.79
C SER A 43 -1.53 6.14 8.58
N VAL A 44 -2.69 6.03 9.22
CA VAL A 44 -3.87 6.87 8.94
C VAL A 44 -4.65 7.30 10.18
N GLY A 45 -4.12 7.03 11.38
CA GLY A 45 -4.80 7.36 12.64
C GLY A 45 -6.06 6.53 12.90
N TYR A 46 -6.18 5.35 12.26
CA TYR A 46 -7.37 4.50 12.37
C TYR A 46 -7.08 3.07 12.79
N SER A 47 -7.07 2.84 14.10
CA SER A 47 -6.80 1.54 14.73
C SER A 47 -7.74 0.39 14.33
N LYS A 48 -8.96 0.69 13.86
CA LYS A 48 -9.95 -0.33 13.44
C LYS A 48 -10.01 -0.54 11.93
N LEU A 49 -9.05 0.01 11.17
CA LEU A 49 -9.02 -0.11 9.70
C LEU A 49 -9.13 -1.56 9.21
N HIS A 50 -8.42 -2.49 9.83
CA HIS A 50 -8.46 -3.92 9.50
C HIS A 50 -9.84 -4.55 9.67
N LYS A 51 -10.65 -4.09 10.63
CA LYS A 51 -12.02 -4.59 10.81
C LYS A 51 -12.91 -4.13 9.67
N ASN A 52 -12.85 -2.85 9.32
CA ASN A 52 -13.60 -2.32 8.18
C ASN A 52 -13.22 -2.99 6.86
N LEU A 53 -11.93 -3.28 6.66
CA LEU A 53 -11.47 -4.05 5.49
C LEU A 53 -12.06 -5.46 5.49
N SER A 54 -12.03 -6.16 6.64
CA SER A 54 -12.60 -7.51 6.77
C SER A 54 -14.12 -7.55 6.63
N ASP A 55 -14.81 -6.53 7.11
CA ASP A 55 -16.27 -6.40 7.06
C ASP A 55 -16.76 -5.91 5.68
N GLY A 56 -15.84 -5.61 4.75
CA GLY A 56 -16.17 -5.10 3.42
C GLY A 56 -16.79 -3.69 3.44
N CYS A 57 -16.53 -2.92 4.49
CA CYS A 57 -17.01 -1.55 4.61
C CYS A 57 -16.33 -0.64 3.60
N ASP A 58 -17.05 0.39 3.14
CA ASP A 58 -16.50 1.42 2.27
C ASP A 58 -15.32 2.12 2.94
N ILE A 59 -14.17 2.11 2.27
CA ILE A 59 -12.95 2.77 2.72
C ILE A 59 -12.69 3.97 1.83
N ARG A 60 -12.51 5.14 2.44
CA ARG A 60 -12.17 6.36 1.69
C ARG A 60 -10.84 6.17 0.97
N LEU A 61 -10.78 6.58 -0.30
CA LEU A 61 -9.56 6.54 -1.10
C LEU A 61 -8.37 7.26 -0.43
N SER A 62 -8.64 8.34 0.33
CA SER A 62 -7.61 9.05 1.10
C SER A 62 -6.95 8.17 2.15
N THR A 63 -7.70 7.25 2.77
CA THR A 63 -7.21 6.30 3.75
C THR A 63 -6.30 5.26 3.08
N LEU A 64 -6.73 4.69 1.95
CA LEU A 64 -5.89 3.77 1.19
C LEU A 64 -4.60 4.45 0.70
N ARG A 65 -4.69 5.69 0.21
CA ARG A 65 -3.51 6.49 -0.17
C ARG A 65 -2.56 6.70 1.01
N GLY A 66 -3.08 7.04 2.19
CA GLY A 66 -2.27 7.22 3.39
C GLY A 66 -1.52 5.94 3.80
N LEU A 67 -2.21 4.80 3.75
CA LEU A 67 -1.60 3.49 4.00
C LEU A 67 -0.45 3.20 3.03
N VAL A 68 -0.69 3.34 1.73
CA VAL A 68 0.34 3.08 0.70
C VAL A 68 1.54 4.00 0.89
N ASN A 69 1.32 5.29 1.16
CA ASN A 69 2.40 6.24 1.41
C ASN A 69 3.23 5.84 2.65
N PHE A 70 2.57 5.42 3.73
CA PHE A 70 3.25 4.95 4.94
C PHE A 70 4.13 3.72 4.68
N VAL A 71 3.59 2.71 4.01
CA VAL A 71 4.33 1.49 3.66
C VAL A 71 5.53 1.83 2.79
N ASN A 72 5.35 2.65 1.75
CA ASN A 72 6.44 3.08 0.87
C ASN A 72 7.51 3.87 1.61
N ALA A 73 7.14 4.77 2.53
CA ALA A 73 8.09 5.53 3.33
C ALA A 73 8.94 4.65 4.24
N ARG A 74 8.36 3.56 4.78
CA ARG A 74 9.07 2.58 5.62
C ARG A 74 9.92 1.60 4.81
N LYS A 75 9.50 1.25 3.58
CA LYS A 75 10.25 0.39 2.66
C LYS A 75 11.40 1.10 1.96
N THR A 76 11.32 2.42 1.80
CA THR A 76 12.42 3.18 1.18
C THR A 76 13.56 3.23 2.19
N PRO A 77 14.72 2.58 1.93
CA PRO A 77 15.86 2.73 2.81
C PRO A 77 16.19 4.21 2.89
N ALA A 78 16.28 4.76 4.11
CA ALA A 78 16.76 6.10 4.32
C ALA A 78 18.07 6.24 3.54
N LYS A 79 18.09 7.06 2.48
CA LYS A 79 19.35 7.40 1.82
C LYS A 79 20.24 7.93 2.93
N CYS A 80 21.28 7.19 3.26
CA CYS A 80 22.33 7.61 4.15
C CYS A 80 22.92 8.87 3.52
N VAL A 81 22.45 10.03 3.98
CA VAL A 81 23.01 11.31 3.57
C VAL A 81 24.37 11.33 4.24
N MET A 82 25.42 10.95 3.51
CA MET A 82 26.78 11.22 3.94
C MET A 82 26.88 12.73 4.07
N GLN A 83 26.78 13.23 5.30
CA GLN A 83 27.13 14.59 5.64
C GLN A 83 28.65 14.67 5.43
N GLY A 84 29.04 15.25 4.29
CA GLY A 84 30.43 15.47 3.93
C GLY A 84 31.12 16.29 5.02
N HIS A 85 32.25 15.73 5.47
CA HIS A 85 33.22 16.29 6.42
C HIS A 85 33.73 17.68 6.02
#